data_AF-A0A6V8P8F7-F1
#
_entry.id   AF-A0A6V8P8F7-F1
#
_cell.length_a   1.000
_cell.length_b   1.000
_cell.length_c   1.000
_cell.angle_alpha   90.00
_cell.angle_beta   90.00
_cell.angle_gamma   90.00
#
_symmetry.space_group_name_H-M   'P 1'
#
loop_
_entity.id
_entity.type
_entity.pdbx_description
1 polymer ?
#
loop_
_entity_poly.entity_id
_entity_poly.type
_entity_poly.pdbx_seq_one_letter_code
_entity_poly.pdbx_strand_id
1 'polypeptide(L)'
;ASARGIRNGDVVRVFNARGQVLAGAVVSDRYAPGVARIHEGAWYDPDKGGEPGALCKYGNPNVLTIDIGTSQLAQATSAHTTLVEIEKYNGTVEQVTAFNGPVEMVAQCEYVPASQVKS
;
A
#
# COMPACT_ATOMS: atom_id res chain seq x y z
N ALA A 1 3.85 7.27 19.78
CA ALA A 1 4.57 5.98 19.76
C ALA A 1 4.36 5.19 21.07
N SER A 2 4.85 5.67 22.22
CA SER A 2 4.77 4.95 23.52
C SER A 2 3.37 4.44 23.89
N ALA A 3 2.33 5.28 23.76
CA ALA A 3 0.93 4.88 24.04
C ALA A 3 0.41 3.69 23.21
N ARG A 4 1.10 3.32 22.13
CA ARG A 4 0.78 2.19 21.24
C ARG A 4 1.84 1.09 21.27
N GLY A 5 2.83 1.18 22.17
CA GLY A 5 3.94 0.22 22.26
C GLY A 5 4.88 0.20 21.06
N ILE A 6 4.86 1.23 20.20
CA ILE A 6 5.67 1.33 18.99
C ILE A 6 7.05 1.89 19.32
N ARG A 7 8.11 1.26 18.79
CA ARG A 7 9.50 1.69 18.90
C ARG A 7 10.09 2.04 17.54
N ASN A 8 11.23 2.72 17.55
CA ASN A 8 11.97 3.01 16.33
C ASN A 8 12.38 1.71 15.62
N GLY A 9 12.15 1.61 14.32
CA GLY A 9 12.42 0.42 13.51
C GLY A 9 11.32 -0.65 13.52
N ASP A 10 10.28 -0.52 14.35
CA ASP A 10 9.14 -1.44 14.28
C ASP A 10 8.41 -1.29 12.94
N VAL A 11 7.99 -2.43 12.36
CA VAL A 11 7.02 -2.42 11.26
C VAL A 11 5.65 -2.08 11.85
N VAL A 12 5.01 -1.08 11.26
CA VAL A 12 3.69 -0.60 11.66
C VAL A 12 2.71 -0.73 10.52
N ARG A 13 1.44 -0.95 10.87
CA ARG A 13 0.32 -0.85 9.94
C ARG A 13 -0.35 0.49 10.13
N VAL A 14 -0.48 1.24 9.03
CA VAL A 14 -1.22 2.51 8.98
C VAL A 14 -2.48 2.27 8.17
N PHE A 15 -3.64 2.60 8.71
CA PHE A 15 -4.91 2.19 8.11
C PHE A 15 -6.06 3.13 8.43
N ASN A 16 -7.11 3.04 7.61
CA ASN A 16 -8.43 3.60 7.85
C ASN A 16 -9.47 2.78 7.06
N ALA A 17 -10.69 3.30 6.92
CA ALA A 17 -11.76 2.62 6.18
C ALA A 17 -11.50 2.46 4.66
N ARG A 18 -10.54 3.20 4.08
CA ARG A 18 -10.24 3.16 2.64
C ARG A 18 -9.16 2.15 2.28
N GLY A 19 -8.21 1.92 3.19
CA GLY A 19 -7.10 1.02 2.92
C GLY A 19 -6.10 0.91 4.06
N GLN A 20 -5.02 0.21 3.78
CA GLN A 20 -4.00 -0.13 4.75
C GLN A 20 -2.64 -0.31 4.09
N VAL A 21 -1.59 0.14 4.78
CA VAL A 21 -0.21 0.06 4.31
C VAL A 21 0.72 -0.33 5.46
N LEU A 22 1.84 -0.99 5.12
CA LEU A 22 2.95 -1.18 6.03
C LEU A 22 3.97 -0.04 5.88
N ALA A 23 4.61 0.32 7.00
CA ALA A 23 5.70 1.29 7.03
C ALA A 23 6.67 0.96 8.17
N GLY A 24 7.89 1.51 8.09
CA GLY A 24 8.84 1.49 9.20
C GLY A 24 8.63 2.70 10.12
N ALA A 25 8.50 2.47 11.43
CA ALA A 25 8.36 3.54 12.39
C ALA A 25 9.69 4.28 12.62
N VAL A 26 9.74 5.56 12.27
CA VAL A 26 10.81 6.48 12.68
C VAL A 26 10.27 7.38 13.79
N VAL A 27 10.66 7.10 15.04
CA VAL A 27 10.18 7.88 16.20
C VAL A 27 11.02 9.14 16.33
N SER A 28 10.37 10.30 16.20
CA SER A 28 11.03 11.61 16.27
C SER A 28 10.17 12.60 17.04
N ASP A 29 10.84 13.52 17.75
CA ASP A 29 10.30 14.68 18.44
C ASP A 29 10.01 15.87 17.51
N ARG A 30 10.34 15.78 16.21
CA ARG A 30 10.09 16.82 15.21
C ARG A 30 8.62 17.01 14.84
N TYR A 31 7.74 16.13 15.30
CA TYR A 31 6.31 16.15 14.99
C TYR A 31 5.47 16.32 16.25
N ALA A 32 4.40 17.10 16.15
CA ALA A 32 3.45 17.26 17.23
C ALA A 32 2.74 15.93 17.56
N PRO A 33 2.32 15.71 18.83
CA PRO A 33 1.51 14.55 19.19
C PRO A 33 0.25 14.46 18.31
N GLY A 34 -0.02 13.25 17.78
CA GLY A 34 -1.14 13.01 16.87
C GLY A 34 -0.83 13.23 15.38
N VAL A 35 0.38 13.69 15.04
CA VAL A 35 0.81 13.87 13.64
C VAL A 35 1.84 12.80 13.27
N ALA A 36 1.66 12.22 12.08
CA ALA A 36 2.63 11.31 11.46
C ALA A 36 2.92 11.76 10.02
N ARG A 37 4.03 11.29 9.45
CA ARG A 37 4.39 11.57 8.06
C ARG A 37 4.77 10.28 7.33
N ILE A 38 4.21 10.12 6.14
CA ILE A 38 4.71 9.24 5.07
C ILE A 38 4.89 10.14 3.85
N HIS A 39 6.06 10.11 3.22
CA HIS A 39 6.30 10.89 2.01
C HIS A 39 5.57 10.26 0.82
N GLU A 40 5.03 11.09 -0.07
CA GLU A 40 4.46 10.63 -1.33
C GLU A 40 5.57 10.03 -2.24
N GLY A 41 5.16 9.28 -3.26
CA GLY A 41 6.08 8.69 -4.24
C GLY A 41 6.50 7.25 -3.93
N ALA A 42 6.16 6.71 -2.75
CA ALA A 42 6.38 5.30 -2.44
C ALA A 42 5.59 4.40 -3.40
N TRP A 43 6.27 3.43 -4.01
CA TRP A 43 5.65 2.53 -5.00
C TRP A 43 4.56 1.67 -4.35
N TYR A 44 3.44 1.50 -5.06
CA TYR A 44 2.35 0.67 -4.59
C TYR A 44 2.67 -0.81 -4.79
N ASP A 45 2.69 -1.57 -3.69
CA ASP A 45 3.00 -3.01 -3.69
C ASP A 45 1.93 -3.80 -2.92
N PRO A 46 0.78 -4.11 -3.54
CA PRO A 46 -0.27 -4.88 -2.87
C PRO A 46 0.18 -6.33 -2.62
N ASP A 47 -0.18 -6.89 -1.48
CA ASP A 47 -0.09 -8.33 -1.21
C ASP A 47 -0.95 -9.15 -2.20
N LYS A 48 -2.13 -8.64 -2.55
CA LYS A 48 -3.05 -9.23 -3.51
C LYS A 48 -3.46 -8.22 -4.56
N GLY A 49 -2.78 -8.25 -5.70
CA GLY A 49 -3.06 -7.36 -6.83
C GLY A 49 -4.51 -7.51 -7.33
N GLY A 50 -5.22 -6.39 -7.47
CA GLY A 50 -6.59 -6.34 -7.98
C GLY A 50 -7.70 -6.59 -6.96
N GLU A 51 -7.36 -6.93 -5.71
CA GLU A 51 -8.35 -7.10 -4.64
C GLU A 51 -8.59 -5.79 -3.87
N PRO A 52 -9.85 -5.35 -3.70
CA PRO A 52 -10.17 -4.23 -2.83
C PRO A 52 -9.72 -4.47 -1.39
N GLY A 53 -9.04 -3.50 -0.79
CA GLY A 53 -8.56 -3.60 0.59
C GLY A 53 -7.25 -4.37 0.79
N ALA A 54 -6.57 -4.75 -0.30
CA ALA A 54 -5.24 -5.32 -0.27
C ALA A 54 -4.26 -4.48 0.57
N LEU A 55 -3.38 -5.15 1.29
CA LEU A 55 -2.36 -4.52 2.11
C LEU A 55 -1.20 -4.07 1.22
N CYS A 56 -0.90 -2.78 1.22
CA CYS A 56 0.31 -2.29 0.57
C CYS A 56 1.53 -2.63 1.44
N LYS A 57 2.39 -3.53 0.98
CA LYS A 57 3.57 -4.02 1.69
C LYS A 57 4.68 -2.96 1.81
N TYR A 58 4.71 -1.97 0.90
CA TYR A 58 5.80 -0.98 0.85
C TYR A 58 5.48 0.38 1.50
N GLY A 59 4.22 0.85 1.43
CA GLY A 59 3.83 2.08 2.13
C GLY A 59 3.38 3.25 1.25
N ASN A 60 2.68 3.02 0.14
CA ASN A 60 2.13 4.11 -0.67
C ASN A 60 1.05 4.90 0.11
N PRO A 61 1.26 6.19 0.44
CA PRO A 61 0.33 6.93 1.30
C PRO A 61 -1.03 7.19 0.66
N ASN A 62 -1.13 7.22 -0.67
CA ASN A 62 -2.39 7.52 -1.38
C ASN A 62 -3.41 6.38 -1.31
N VAL A 63 -3.01 5.19 -0.82
CA VAL A 63 -3.94 4.13 -0.40
C VAL A 63 -4.88 4.60 0.72
N LEU A 64 -4.47 5.62 1.48
CA LEU A 64 -5.18 6.11 2.67
C LEU A 64 -5.95 7.42 2.42
N THR A 65 -5.66 8.10 1.31
CA THR A 65 -6.21 9.43 0.99
C THR A 65 -7.62 9.34 0.44
N ILE A 66 -8.40 10.41 0.60
CA ILE A 66 -9.74 10.52 0.03
C ILE A 66 -9.68 11.18 -1.35
N ASP A 67 -10.46 10.67 -2.29
CA ASP A 67 -10.65 11.25 -3.62
C ASP A 67 -11.94 12.08 -3.68
N ILE A 68 -11.83 13.34 -3.28
CA ILE A 68 -12.91 14.34 -3.37
C ILE A 68 -12.36 15.69 -3.83
N GLY A 69 -13.16 16.42 -4.61
CA GLY A 69 -12.86 17.79 -5.03
C GLY A 69 -12.82 18.76 -3.85
N THR A 70 -11.94 19.75 -3.90
CA THR A 70 -11.78 20.76 -2.82
C THR A 70 -13.05 21.57 -2.54
N SER A 71 -13.84 21.87 -3.57
CA SER A 71 -15.13 22.56 -3.47
C SER A 71 -15.92 22.40 -4.76
N GLN A 72 -17.23 22.73 -4.72
CA GLN A 72 -18.08 22.76 -5.92
C GLN A 72 -17.52 23.69 -7.02
N LEU A 73 -16.74 24.71 -6.66
CA LEU A 73 -16.16 25.69 -7.58
C LEU A 73 -14.88 25.17 -8.26
N ALA A 74 -13.89 24.72 -7.48
CA ALA A 74 -12.52 24.52 -7.97
C ALA A 74 -12.18 23.08 -8.37
N GLN A 75 -12.84 22.07 -7.78
CA GLN A 75 -12.63 20.65 -8.09
C GLN A 75 -11.14 20.21 -8.11
N ALA A 76 -10.30 20.79 -7.25
CA ALA A 76 -8.90 20.39 -7.11
C ALA A 76 -8.74 19.19 -6.15
N THR A 77 -7.52 18.67 -6.00
CA THR A 77 -7.22 17.55 -5.09
C THR A 77 -7.29 17.93 -3.60
N SER A 78 -7.72 16.97 -2.76
CA SER A 78 -7.84 17.11 -1.30
C SER A 78 -6.99 16.10 -0.51
N ALA A 79 -5.94 15.54 -1.11
CA ALA A 79 -5.18 14.38 -0.59
C ALA A 79 -4.62 14.56 0.84
N HIS A 80 -4.19 15.77 1.20
CA HIS A 80 -3.60 16.05 2.52
C HIS A 80 -4.61 16.06 3.67
N THR A 81 -5.92 15.98 3.38
CA THR A 81 -6.97 15.79 4.38
C THR A 81 -7.13 14.29 4.65
N THR A 82 -6.28 13.74 5.52
CA THR A 82 -6.23 12.30 5.78
C THR A 82 -6.12 11.99 7.26
N LEU A 83 -7.09 11.23 7.78
CA LEU A 83 -7.09 10.66 9.13
C LEU A 83 -6.83 9.16 9.05
N VAL A 84 -6.01 8.66 9.98
CA VAL A 84 -5.55 7.27 10.04
C VAL A 84 -5.37 6.82 11.48
N GLU A 85 -5.39 5.52 11.69
CA GLU A 85 -4.84 4.87 12.88
C GLU A 85 -3.53 4.16 12.54
N ILE A 86 -2.71 3.95 13.58
CA ILE A 86 -1.41 3.29 13.48
C ILE A 86 -1.30 2.26 14.60
N GLU A 87 -0.86 1.06 14.26
CA GLU A 87 -0.56 0.00 15.22
C GLU A 87 0.74 -0.72 14.87
N LYS A 88 1.33 -1.41 15.85
CA LYS A 88 2.43 -2.33 15.59
C LYS A 88 1.92 -3.50 14.76
N TYR A 89 2.60 -3.81 13.66
CA TYR A 89 2.22 -4.92 12.81
C TYR A 89 2.73 -6.23 13.41
N ASN A 90 1.82 -7.18 13.64
CA ASN A 90 2.12 -8.51 14.21
C ASN A 90 1.94 -9.65 13.19
N GLY A 91 1.61 -9.33 11.94
CA GLY A 91 1.49 -10.32 10.87
C GLY A 91 2.84 -10.68 10.26
N THR A 92 2.83 -11.63 9.33
CA THR A 92 4.01 -11.99 8.54
C THR A 92 4.36 -10.86 7.60
N VAL A 93 5.61 -10.38 7.66
CA VAL A 93 6.11 -9.36 6.73
C VAL A 93 6.53 -10.06 5.44
N GLU A 94 5.67 -9.97 4.43
CA GLU A 94 6.00 -10.46 3.09
C GLU A 94 7.10 -9.62 2.43
N GLN A 95 7.82 -10.23 1.48
CA GLN A 95 8.83 -9.54 0.71
C GLN A 95 8.19 -8.47 -0.19
N VAL A 96 8.86 -7.33 -0.28
CA VAL A 96 8.49 -6.25 -1.19
C VAL A 96 8.78 -6.70 -2.62
N THR A 97 7.78 -6.57 -3.50
CA THR A 97 7.82 -7.03 -4.89
C THR A 97 7.77 -5.90 -5.92
N ALA A 98 7.46 -4.66 -5.50
CA ALA A 98 7.38 -3.50 -6.39
C ALA A 98 8.64 -3.25 -7.24
N PHE A 99 9.81 -3.70 -6.80
CA PHE A 99 11.10 -3.45 -7.47
C PHE A 99 11.64 -4.65 -8.24
N ASN A 100 10.92 -5.78 -8.24
CA ASN A 100 11.42 -7.03 -8.81
C ASN A 100 11.09 -7.19 -10.31
N GLY A 101 10.36 -6.24 -10.89
CA GLY A 101 9.89 -6.33 -12.27
C GLY A 101 8.73 -7.32 -12.44
N PRO A 102 8.20 -7.43 -13.67
CA PRO A 102 7.13 -8.37 -13.98
C PRO A 102 7.64 -9.81 -14.02
N VAL A 103 6.71 -10.76 -13.88
CA VAL A 103 6.97 -12.17 -14.18
C VAL A 103 7.15 -12.32 -15.68
N GLU A 104 8.27 -12.89 -16.10
CA GLU A 104 8.50 -13.23 -17.51
C GLU A 104 7.60 -14.41 -17.91
N MET A 105 6.78 -14.20 -18.92
CA MET A 105 5.87 -15.22 -19.45
C MET A 105 6.47 -15.83 -20.71
N VAL A 106 6.62 -17.16 -20.74
CA VAL A 106 7.07 -17.91 -21.91
C VAL A 106 5.89 -18.66 -22.51
N ALA A 107 5.60 -18.41 -23.80
CA ALA A 107 4.62 -19.19 -24.53
C ALA A 107 5.23 -20.54 -24.92
N GLN A 108 4.56 -21.64 -24.53
CA GLN A 108 4.91 -22.99 -24.98
C GLN A 108 3.91 -23.40 -26.07
N CYS A 109 4.39 -23.58 -27.29
CA CYS A 109 3.59 -24.14 -28.38
C CYS A 109 3.79 -25.66 -28.39
N GLU A 110 2.71 -26.42 -28.17
CA GLU A 110 2.70 -27.86 -28.40
C GLU A 110 2.18 -28.16 -29.81
N TYR A 111 2.87 -29.04 -30.54
CA TYR A 111 2.36 -29.57 -31.80
C TYR A 111 1.26 -30.59 -31.50
N VAL A 112 0.00 -30.20 -31.73
CA VAL A 112 -1.14 -31.12 -31.67
C VAL A 112 -1.53 -31.59 -33.08
N PRO A 113 -1.75 -32.89 -33.29
CA PRO A 113 -2.28 -33.39 -34.57
C PRO A 113 -3.60 -32.70 -34.92
N ALA A 114 -3.78 -32.31 -36.19
CA ALA A 114 -4.99 -31.62 -36.67
C ALA A 114 -6.29 -32.37 -36.33
N SER A 115 -6.25 -33.70 -36.24
CA SER A 115 -7.38 -34.55 -35.85
C SER A 115 -7.87 -34.36 -34.41
N GLN A 116 -7.08 -33.70 -33.55
CA GLN A 116 -7.40 -33.49 -32.13
C GLN A 116 -7.92 -32.07 -31.83
N VAL A 117 -7.90 -31.16 -32.81
CA VAL A 117 -8.47 -29.81 -32.68
C VAL A 117 -9.96 -29.90 -33.02
N LYS A 118 -10.83 -29.78 -32.01
CA LYS A 118 -12.28 -29.66 -32.24
C LYS A 118 -12.59 -28.25 -32.75
N SER A 119 -13.20 -28.19 -33.93
CA SER A 119 -13.80 -26.98 -34.51
C SER A 119 -14.93 -26.44 -33.64
#